data_AF-A0A2G8SHX8-F1
#
_entry.id   AF-A0A2G8SHX8-F1
#
_cell.length_a   1.000
_cell.length_b   1.000
_cell.length_c   1.000
_cell.angle_alpha   90.00
_cell.angle_beta   90.00
_cell.angle_gamma   90.00
#
_symmetry.space_group_name_H-M   'P 1'
#
loop_
_entity.id
_entity.type
_entity.pdbx_description
1 polymer ?
#
loop_
_entity_poly.entity_id
_entity_poly.type
_entity_poly.pdbx_seq_one_letter_code
_entity_poly.pdbx_strand_id
1 'polypeptide(L)'
;MRVLRQLLTAVVLAESLALTAFAGGGPGPQPGQIKNLVTFGDSYTDIDGHDDGGTVWPVFAAADGNFTLFPFAKVGATCSNALTYRPFPSLFESQLPAYFAATANGSLRLAPDETVYTLWIGTNDVGANALLTGSQAPGVTVVDTTACAVDWVRALYEGGARNFVFQNMIPLETVPLYAPDSYPNLYWNARRNTTEWSVFMRELTTSGNAIARLQLQLLAPSLKGAHIGLFDSHSLFADMYARPQLYLNGTGPFNVTGASHACVFQENESQHDKGNCTDAPDPDSYLW
;
A
#
# COMPACT_ATOMS: atom_id res chain seq x y z
N MET A 1 -60.17 -40.83 14.66
CA MET A 1 -59.58 -42.19 14.88
C MET A 1 -58.92 -42.59 13.57
N ARG A 2 -57.64 -42.90 13.44
CA ARG A 2 -56.48 -43.09 14.31
C ARG A 2 -55.28 -42.73 13.39
N VAL A 3 -54.43 -41.79 13.75
CA VAL A 3 -53.30 -41.95 14.68
C VAL A 3 -52.18 -42.79 14.06
N LEU A 4 -50.97 -42.20 14.08
CA LEU A 4 -49.65 -42.82 14.14
C LEU A 4 -48.95 -43.26 12.84
N ARG A 5 -48.01 -42.42 12.39
CA ARG A 5 -46.57 -42.70 12.24
C ARG A 5 -45.87 -41.34 12.43
N GLN A 6 -45.55 -40.89 13.66
CA GLN A 6 -44.34 -41.23 14.43
C GLN A 6 -43.10 -41.45 13.56
N LEU A 7 -41.93 -40.84 13.77
CA LEU A 7 -41.43 -39.74 14.61
C LEU A 7 -39.90 -39.70 14.30
N LEU A 8 -39.21 -38.61 14.70
CA LEU A 8 -37.75 -38.36 14.66
C LEU A 8 -37.27 -37.73 13.34
N THR A 9 -36.62 -36.56 13.31
CA THR A 9 -35.78 -35.90 14.32
C THR A 9 -35.71 -34.41 13.98
N ALA A 10 -36.06 -33.53 14.93
CA ALA A 10 -35.13 -32.63 15.63
C ALA A 10 -34.94 -31.25 14.97
N VAL A 11 -35.67 -30.30 15.52
CA VAL A 11 -35.25 -28.93 15.89
C VAL A 11 -33.89 -28.48 15.36
N VAL A 12 -33.90 -27.52 14.43
CA VAL A 12 -32.85 -26.50 14.34
C VAL A 12 -33.56 -25.16 14.19
N LEU A 13 -33.91 -24.58 15.34
CA LEU A 13 -34.24 -23.17 15.52
C LEU A 13 -33.19 -22.67 16.52
N ALA A 14 -32.56 -21.54 16.19
CA ALA A 14 -31.36 -20.97 16.83
C ALA A 14 -30.08 -21.77 16.49
N GLU A 15 -29.00 -21.20 15.96
CA GLU A 15 -28.43 -19.89 16.19
C GLU A 15 -27.81 -19.35 14.89
N SER A 16 -28.55 -18.54 14.14
CA SER A 16 -27.89 -17.50 13.35
C SER A 16 -27.52 -16.39 14.32
N LEU A 17 -26.43 -16.59 15.06
CA LEU A 17 -25.69 -15.53 15.73
C LEU A 17 -25.22 -14.58 14.61
N ALA A 18 -26.07 -13.61 14.31
CA ALA A 18 -25.64 -12.37 13.70
C ALA A 18 -24.55 -11.79 14.61
N LEU A 19 -23.28 -11.99 14.24
CA LEU A 19 -22.20 -11.13 14.69
C LEU A 19 -22.38 -9.76 14.02
N THR A 20 -23.44 -9.07 14.39
CA THR A 20 -23.62 -7.63 14.13
C THR A 20 -23.57 -6.94 15.48
N ALA A 21 -22.37 -6.87 16.04
CA ALA A 21 -22.07 -6.03 17.20
C ALA A 21 -20.59 -5.62 17.20
N PHE A 22 -20.18 -4.86 16.19
CA PHE A 22 -19.19 -3.80 16.40
C PHE A 22 -19.90 -2.44 16.29
N ALA A 23 -20.93 -2.26 17.09
CA ALA A 23 -21.57 -0.96 17.31
C ALA A 23 -20.72 -0.16 18.32
N GLY A 24 -19.59 0.35 17.85
CA GLY A 24 -18.72 1.27 18.60
C GLY A 24 -18.24 2.47 17.80
N GLY A 25 -18.31 2.42 16.46
CA GLY A 25 -18.04 3.56 15.59
C GLY A 25 -19.35 4.17 15.13
N GLY A 26 -19.51 5.49 15.28
CA GLY A 26 -20.53 6.24 14.57
C GLY A 26 -20.40 6.04 13.05
N PRO A 27 -21.37 6.50 12.24
CA PRO A 27 -21.19 6.50 10.79
C PRO A 27 -19.88 7.23 10.47
N GLY A 28 -19.09 6.68 9.54
CA GLY A 28 -17.84 7.32 9.08
C GLY A 28 -18.09 8.73 8.52
N PRO A 29 -17.04 9.38 7.98
CA PRO A 29 -17.17 10.71 7.39
C PRO A 29 -18.35 10.79 6.41
N GLN A 30 -19.15 11.83 6.56
CA GLN A 30 -20.31 12.07 5.70
C GLN A 30 -19.87 12.62 4.32
N PRO A 31 -20.68 12.43 3.26
CA PRO A 31 -20.42 13.06 1.98
C PRO A 31 -20.23 14.59 2.13
N GLY A 32 -19.15 15.12 1.56
CA GLY A 32 -18.80 16.54 1.65
C GLY A 32 -18.15 17.00 2.96
N GLN A 33 -17.95 16.10 3.94
CA GLN A 33 -17.29 16.43 5.21
C GLN A 33 -15.78 16.64 5.04
N ILE A 34 -15.12 15.75 4.28
CA ILE A 34 -13.67 15.79 4.06
C ILE A 34 -13.33 16.87 3.03
N LYS A 35 -12.36 17.71 3.36
CA LYS A 35 -11.84 18.81 2.52
C LYS A 35 -10.33 18.72 2.30
N ASN A 36 -9.62 18.00 3.16
CA ASN A 36 -8.16 17.93 3.14
C ASN A 36 -7.70 16.48 3.00
N LEU A 37 -6.77 16.24 2.08
CA LEU A 37 -6.11 14.96 1.86
C LEU A 37 -4.63 15.09 2.24
N VAL A 38 -4.22 14.45 3.32
CA VAL A 38 -2.81 14.39 3.74
C VAL A 38 -2.25 13.03 3.37
N THR A 39 -1.17 13.00 2.58
CA THR A 39 -0.61 11.74 2.07
C THR A 39 0.76 11.45 2.65
N PHE A 40 0.97 10.21 3.06
CA PHE A 40 2.24 9.64 3.49
C PHE A 40 2.50 8.38 2.66
N GLY A 41 3.76 7.98 2.53
CA GLY A 41 4.09 6.78 1.78
C GLY A 41 5.39 6.87 1.02
N ASP A 42 5.49 6.03 0.00
CA ASP A 42 6.67 5.90 -0.84
C ASP A 42 6.47 6.50 -2.25
N SER A 43 7.20 5.97 -3.23
CA SER A 43 7.14 6.37 -4.64
C SER A 43 5.76 6.25 -5.27
N TYR A 44 4.87 5.38 -4.75
CA TYR A 44 3.51 5.29 -5.28
C TYR A 44 2.66 6.51 -4.93
N THR A 45 3.13 7.36 -4.01
CA THR A 45 2.36 8.49 -3.47
C THR A 45 3.11 9.83 -3.52
N ASP A 46 4.44 9.82 -3.67
CA ASP A 46 5.24 11.05 -3.79
C ASP A 46 4.93 11.81 -5.08
N ILE A 47 4.49 13.06 -4.94
CA ILE A 47 4.13 13.91 -6.07
C ILE A 47 5.33 14.71 -6.62
N ASP A 48 6.45 14.74 -5.90
CA ASP A 48 7.63 15.53 -6.27
C ASP A 48 8.74 14.67 -6.91
N GLY A 49 8.69 13.35 -6.72
CA GLY A 49 9.81 12.43 -6.94
C GLY A 49 9.54 11.30 -7.94
N HIS A 50 8.63 11.50 -8.91
CA HIS A 50 8.34 10.51 -9.94
C HIS A 50 9.05 10.89 -11.27
N ASP A 51 9.78 9.94 -11.86
CA ASP A 51 10.62 10.16 -13.04
C ASP A 51 9.95 9.72 -14.36
N ASP A 52 8.74 9.15 -14.29
CA ASP A 52 7.99 8.60 -15.43
C ASP A 52 7.19 9.65 -16.22
N GLY A 53 7.17 10.91 -15.76
CA GLY A 53 6.36 11.98 -16.33
C GLY A 53 4.85 11.79 -16.18
N GLY A 54 4.42 10.77 -15.43
CA GLY A 54 3.02 10.47 -15.14
C GLY A 54 2.39 11.43 -14.13
N THR A 55 1.11 11.24 -13.81
CA THR A 55 0.47 11.92 -12.69
C THR A 55 0.13 10.89 -11.63
N VAL A 56 0.67 11.05 -10.43
CA VAL A 56 0.43 10.11 -9.33
C VAL A 56 -0.98 10.25 -8.74
N TRP A 57 -1.52 9.14 -8.22
CA TRP A 57 -2.91 9.04 -7.78
C TRP A 57 -3.39 10.13 -6.79
N PRO A 58 -2.56 10.70 -5.87
CA PRO A 58 -3.05 11.72 -4.94
C PRO A 58 -3.51 12.99 -5.65
N VAL A 59 -2.92 13.31 -6.80
CA VAL A 59 -3.30 14.47 -7.60
C VAL A 59 -4.70 14.28 -8.18
N PHE A 60 -4.98 13.10 -8.75
CA PHE A 60 -6.33 12.75 -9.23
C PHE A 60 -7.35 12.71 -8.10
N ALA A 61 -7.01 12.05 -6.98
CA ALA A 61 -7.91 11.97 -5.83
C ALA A 61 -8.25 13.35 -5.25
N ALA A 62 -7.28 14.27 -5.20
CA ALA A 62 -7.51 15.63 -4.75
C ALA A 62 -8.37 16.43 -5.75
N ALA A 63 -8.12 16.30 -7.05
CA ALA A 63 -8.90 16.97 -8.08
C ALA A 63 -10.36 16.48 -8.10
N ASP A 64 -10.57 15.17 -8.18
CA ASP A 64 -11.89 14.55 -8.29
C ASP A 64 -12.70 14.67 -7.00
N GLY A 65 -12.01 14.62 -5.85
CA GLY A 65 -12.60 14.79 -4.53
C GLY A 65 -12.78 16.25 -4.09
N ASN A 66 -12.26 17.21 -4.87
CA ASN A 66 -12.16 18.62 -4.49
C ASN A 66 -11.50 18.82 -3.11
N PHE A 67 -10.38 18.15 -2.89
CA PHE A 67 -9.59 18.23 -1.66
C PHE A 67 -8.39 19.15 -1.83
N THR A 68 -7.99 19.82 -0.73
CA THR A 68 -6.64 20.40 -0.64
C THR A 68 -5.65 19.29 -0.32
N LEU A 69 -4.64 19.11 -1.18
CA LEU A 69 -3.61 18.08 -1.04
C LEU A 69 -2.42 18.58 -0.20
N PHE A 70 -2.01 17.77 0.78
CA PHE A 70 -0.83 17.99 1.62
C PHE A 70 0.11 16.78 1.52
N PRO A 71 1.11 16.82 0.61
CA PRO A 71 1.90 15.65 0.24
C PRO A 71 3.17 15.51 1.10
N PHE A 72 3.20 14.51 1.98
CA PHE A 72 4.37 14.18 2.80
C PHE A 72 5.10 12.90 2.36
N ALA A 73 4.54 12.13 1.42
CA ALA A 73 5.17 10.93 0.87
C ALA A 73 6.54 11.25 0.22
N LYS A 74 7.46 10.28 0.27
CA LYS A 74 8.80 10.41 -0.31
C LYS A 74 9.22 9.13 -1.03
N VAL A 75 9.69 9.27 -2.27
CA VAL A 75 10.27 8.17 -3.07
C VAL A 75 11.33 7.40 -2.26
N GLY A 76 11.30 6.07 -2.40
CA GLY A 76 12.23 5.17 -1.73
C GLY A 76 12.03 5.02 -0.21
N ALA A 77 11.02 5.67 0.38
CA ALA A 77 10.74 5.57 1.81
C ALA A 77 10.43 4.13 2.22
N THR A 78 11.14 3.69 3.26
CA THR A 78 10.71 2.58 4.13
C THR A 78 9.87 3.12 5.27
N CYS A 79 9.19 2.24 6.00
CA CYS A 79 8.48 2.68 7.20
C CYS A 79 9.45 3.30 8.22
N SER A 80 10.57 2.63 8.46
CA SER A 80 11.64 3.17 9.31
C SER A 80 13.00 2.72 8.80
N ASN A 81 13.93 3.67 8.74
CA ASN A 81 15.33 3.39 8.43
C ASN A 81 16.04 2.62 9.55
N ALA A 82 15.46 2.54 10.75
CA ALA A 82 15.96 1.68 11.82
C ALA A 82 15.63 0.20 11.59
N LEU A 83 14.56 -0.09 10.84
CA LEU A 83 14.16 -1.47 10.49
C LEU A 83 14.80 -1.91 9.17
N THR A 84 14.65 -1.05 8.16
CA THR A 84 15.15 -1.28 6.81
C THR A 84 15.80 0.00 6.32
N TYR A 85 17.12 0.10 6.48
CA TYR A 85 17.85 1.29 6.09
C TYR A 85 17.85 1.46 4.57
N ARG A 86 17.35 2.61 4.11
CA ARG A 86 17.59 3.12 2.77
C ARG A 86 18.07 4.57 2.86
N PRO A 87 18.89 5.06 1.91
CA PRO A 87 19.34 6.45 1.89
C PRO A 87 18.23 7.40 1.36
N PHE A 88 17.00 7.19 1.80
CA PHE A 88 15.80 7.95 1.43
C PHE A 88 15.04 8.39 2.68
N PRO A 89 14.24 9.46 2.62
CA PRO A 89 13.47 9.94 3.77
C PRO A 89 12.34 8.96 4.13
N SER A 90 12.48 8.24 5.25
CA SER A 90 11.51 7.27 5.76
C SER A 90 10.28 7.92 6.42
N LEU A 91 9.25 7.12 6.67
CA LEU A 91 8.01 7.59 7.30
C LEU A 91 8.25 8.14 8.71
N PHE A 92 8.87 7.36 9.59
CA PHE A 92 9.02 7.73 11.01
C PHE A 92 10.16 8.71 11.29
N GLU A 93 11.26 8.65 10.54
CA GLU A 93 12.40 9.54 10.76
C GLU A 93 12.31 10.84 9.93
N SER A 94 11.39 10.95 8.96
CA SER A 94 11.27 12.16 8.13
C SER A 94 9.83 12.66 7.94
N GLN A 95 8.94 11.86 7.36
CA GLN A 95 7.63 12.36 6.91
C GLN A 95 6.73 12.80 8.09
N LEU A 96 6.62 11.95 9.12
CA LEU A 96 5.88 12.27 10.35
C LEU A 96 6.49 13.47 11.10
N PRO A 97 7.82 13.54 11.35
CA PRO A 97 8.45 14.74 11.91
C PRO A 97 8.16 16.03 11.13
N ALA A 98 8.21 15.99 9.79
CA ALA A 98 7.91 17.15 8.96
C ALA A 98 6.45 17.61 9.13
N TYR A 99 5.50 16.67 9.12
CA TYR A 99 4.09 16.95 9.38
C TYR A 99 3.88 17.57 10.76
N PHE A 100 4.41 16.94 11.82
CA PHE A 100 4.24 17.44 13.18
C PHE A 100 4.90 18.80 13.38
N ALA A 101 6.07 19.05 12.79
CA ALA A 101 6.71 20.36 12.83
C ALA A 101 5.83 21.45 12.19
N ALA A 102 5.23 21.17 11.02
CA ALA A 102 4.33 22.10 10.33
C ALA A 102 3.04 22.38 11.14
N THR A 103 2.49 21.36 11.81
CA THR A 103 1.33 21.57 12.70
C THR A 103 1.69 22.36 13.97
N ALA A 104 2.85 22.06 14.59
CA ALA A 104 3.27 22.67 15.84
C ALA A 104 3.67 24.14 15.67
N ASN A 105 4.29 24.50 14.55
CA ASN A 105 4.63 25.89 14.23
C ASN A 105 3.44 26.68 13.63
N GLY A 106 2.31 26.00 13.39
CA GLY A 106 1.07 26.60 12.90
C GLY A 106 1.06 26.95 11.41
N SER A 107 2.06 26.53 10.62
CA SER A 107 2.05 26.66 9.16
C SER A 107 1.03 25.74 8.50
N LEU A 108 0.71 24.61 9.14
CA LEU A 108 -0.34 23.70 8.75
C LEU A 108 -1.44 23.65 9.81
N ARG A 109 -2.67 23.96 9.42
CA ARG A 109 -3.85 23.93 10.29
C ARG A 109 -4.93 23.09 9.62
N LEU A 110 -5.22 21.94 10.21
CA LEU A 110 -6.15 20.96 9.67
C LEU A 110 -7.20 20.65 10.73
N ALA A 111 -8.48 20.80 10.38
CA ALA A 111 -9.57 20.37 11.23
C ALA A 111 -9.66 18.83 11.19
N PRO A 112 -9.56 18.12 12.32
CA PRO A 112 -9.52 16.65 12.31
C PRO A 112 -10.73 15.98 11.67
N ASP A 113 -11.91 16.58 11.79
CA ASP A 113 -13.16 16.11 11.22
C ASP A 113 -13.25 16.36 9.71
N GLU A 114 -12.53 17.34 9.16
CA GLU A 114 -12.50 17.68 7.73
C GLU A 114 -11.27 17.12 6.99
N THR A 115 -10.47 16.30 7.66
CA THR A 115 -9.17 15.83 7.13
C THR A 115 -9.11 14.32 7.11
N VAL A 116 -8.68 13.77 5.97
CA VAL A 116 -8.32 12.36 5.82
C VAL A 116 -6.82 12.22 5.60
N TYR A 117 -6.26 11.21 6.25
CA TYR A 117 -4.85 10.85 6.19
C TYR A 117 -4.74 9.51 5.48
N THR A 118 -3.84 9.39 4.50
CA THR A 118 -3.60 8.12 3.81
C THR A 118 -2.14 7.71 3.92
N LEU A 119 -1.92 6.40 4.05
CA LEU A 119 -0.60 5.79 4.00
C LEU A 119 -0.58 4.67 2.97
N TRP A 120 0.39 4.72 2.06
CA TRP A 120 0.75 3.58 1.20
C TRP A 120 2.25 3.35 1.27
N ILE A 121 2.67 2.31 1.98
CA ILE A 121 4.08 2.01 2.24
C ILE A 121 4.29 0.51 2.44
N GLY A 122 5.56 0.09 2.40
CA GLY A 122 5.99 -1.28 2.70
C GLY A 122 6.72 -1.95 1.55
N THR A 123 6.56 -1.46 0.32
CA THR A 123 7.21 -2.05 -0.86
C THR A 123 8.74 -2.00 -0.76
N ASN A 124 9.28 -0.88 -0.28
CA ASN A 124 10.70 -0.70 -0.03
C ASN A 124 11.23 -1.49 1.18
N ASP A 125 10.35 -1.82 2.14
CA ASP A 125 10.67 -2.65 3.32
C ASP A 125 10.78 -4.13 2.95
N VAL A 126 9.95 -4.61 2.02
CA VAL A 126 9.96 -6.02 1.60
C VAL A 126 10.85 -6.29 0.39
N GLY A 127 11.15 -5.26 -0.42
CA GLY A 127 11.79 -5.36 -1.74
C GLY A 127 13.27 -5.72 -1.77
N ALA A 128 13.87 -5.58 -2.97
CA ALA A 128 15.30 -5.78 -3.19
C ALA A 128 16.15 -4.82 -2.34
N ASN A 129 17.25 -5.30 -1.76
CA ASN A 129 18.04 -4.60 -0.72
C ASN A 129 17.28 -4.38 0.59
N ALA A 130 16.30 -5.24 0.90
CA ALA A 130 15.54 -5.24 2.14
C ALA A 130 15.21 -6.68 2.58
N LEU A 131 14.00 -6.96 3.09
CA LEU A 131 13.65 -8.30 3.59
C LEU A 131 13.84 -9.41 2.57
N LEU A 132 13.51 -9.19 1.28
CA LEU A 132 13.69 -10.17 0.21
C LEU A 132 15.13 -10.68 0.11
N THR A 133 16.10 -9.80 0.37
CA THR A 133 17.53 -10.06 0.19
C THR A 133 18.30 -10.18 1.50
N GLY A 134 17.60 -10.17 2.64
CA GLY A 134 18.23 -10.26 3.96
C GLY A 134 19.05 -9.03 4.35
N SER A 135 18.69 -7.84 3.84
CA SER A 135 19.45 -6.59 4.05
C SER A 135 18.87 -5.68 5.14
N GLN A 136 17.77 -6.09 5.76
CA GLN A 136 17.18 -5.43 6.92
C GLN A 136 18.07 -5.52 8.17
N ALA A 137 17.74 -4.76 9.22
CA ALA A 137 18.45 -4.85 10.50
C ALA A 137 18.32 -6.27 11.13
N PRO A 138 19.33 -6.73 11.90
CA PRO A 138 19.31 -8.09 12.47
C PRO A 138 18.04 -8.40 13.26
N GLY A 139 17.35 -9.49 12.90
CA GLY A 139 16.13 -9.95 13.57
C GLY A 139 14.84 -9.29 13.09
N VAL A 140 14.91 -8.25 12.24
CA VAL A 140 13.72 -7.63 11.65
C VAL A 140 13.06 -8.58 10.65
N THR A 141 11.74 -8.61 10.69
CA THR A 141 10.87 -9.44 9.85
C THR A 141 9.75 -8.62 9.22
N VAL A 142 8.91 -9.30 8.42
CA VAL A 142 7.67 -8.69 7.90
C VAL A 142 6.72 -8.25 9.02
N VAL A 143 6.78 -8.87 10.20
CA VAL A 143 5.93 -8.49 11.35
C VAL A 143 6.30 -7.08 11.83
N ASP A 144 7.60 -6.78 11.93
CA ASP A 144 8.10 -5.52 12.46
C ASP A 144 7.85 -4.36 11.49
N THR A 145 8.11 -4.57 10.20
CA THR A 145 7.87 -3.57 9.15
C THR A 145 6.37 -3.27 8.99
N THR A 146 5.53 -4.30 9.11
CA THR A 146 4.07 -4.13 9.11
C THR A 146 3.57 -3.40 10.37
N ALA A 147 4.08 -3.77 11.55
CA ALA A 147 3.72 -3.11 12.80
C ALA A 147 4.10 -1.63 12.77
N CYS A 148 5.28 -1.30 12.24
CA CYS A 148 5.69 0.08 11.98
C CYS A 148 4.66 0.81 11.11
N ALA A 149 4.26 0.24 9.97
CA ALA A 149 3.30 0.88 9.08
C ALA A 149 1.94 1.10 9.77
N VAL A 150 1.48 0.17 10.60
CA VAL A 150 0.23 0.34 11.37
C VAL A 150 0.37 1.37 12.50
N ASP A 151 1.54 1.46 13.15
CA ASP A 151 1.82 2.42 14.22
C ASP A 151 1.76 3.88 13.75
N TRP A 152 1.86 4.14 12.44
CA TRP A 152 1.57 5.46 11.84
C TRP A 152 0.18 5.97 12.22
N VAL A 153 -0.83 5.09 12.28
CA VAL A 153 -2.19 5.44 12.72
C VAL A 153 -2.16 5.95 14.16
N ARG A 154 -1.45 5.25 15.05
CA ARG A 154 -1.32 5.65 16.46
C ARG A 154 -0.62 7.00 16.58
N ALA A 155 0.51 7.17 15.89
CA ALA A 155 1.28 8.42 15.91
C ALA A 155 0.43 9.62 15.50
N LEU A 156 -0.31 9.52 14.40
CA LEU A 156 -1.20 10.61 13.96
C LEU A 156 -2.42 10.80 14.87
N TYR A 157 -3.01 9.72 15.39
CA TYR A 157 -4.15 9.80 16.30
C TYR A 157 -3.82 10.54 17.59
N GLU A 158 -2.63 10.29 18.15
CA GLU A 158 -2.08 11.03 19.30
C GLU A 158 -1.89 12.52 18.98
N GLY A 159 -1.54 12.85 17.74
CA GLY A 159 -1.51 14.21 17.21
C GLY A 159 -2.88 14.82 16.87
N GLY A 160 -3.99 14.11 17.11
CA GLY A 160 -5.35 14.60 16.93
C GLY A 160 -6.06 14.16 15.64
N ALA A 161 -5.40 13.42 14.74
CA ALA A 161 -6.03 12.92 13.52
C ALA A 161 -7.16 11.92 13.80
N ARG A 162 -8.20 11.88 12.95
CA ARG A 162 -9.38 11.03 13.16
C ARG A 162 -9.81 10.19 11.97
N ASN A 163 -9.42 10.50 10.73
CA ASN A 163 -9.85 9.73 9.56
C ASN A 163 -8.64 9.17 8.82
N PHE A 164 -8.52 7.85 8.76
CA PHE A 164 -7.37 7.16 8.20
C PHE A 164 -7.78 6.26 7.04
N VAL A 165 -6.97 6.25 5.98
CA VAL A 165 -7.03 5.27 4.90
C VAL A 165 -5.68 4.58 4.82
N PHE A 166 -5.64 3.30 5.17
CA PHE A 166 -4.45 2.47 5.01
C PHE A 166 -4.53 1.75 3.67
N GLN A 167 -3.47 1.78 2.87
CA GLN A 167 -3.36 1.03 1.62
C GLN A 167 -2.39 -0.14 1.80
N ASN A 168 -2.81 -1.34 1.40
CA ASN A 168 -1.99 -2.53 1.49
C ASN A 168 -1.04 -2.68 0.28
N MET A 169 -0.01 -3.53 0.39
CA MET A 169 0.95 -3.73 -0.69
C MET A 169 0.29 -4.39 -1.89
N ILE A 170 0.63 -3.94 -3.11
CA ILE A 170 0.20 -4.59 -4.36
C ILE A 170 0.78 -6.03 -4.45
N PRO A 171 0.29 -6.89 -5.36
CA PRO A 171 0.95 -8.17 -5.66
C PRO A 171 2.32 -7.93 -6.33
N LEU A 172 3.33 -7.62 -5.53
CA LEU A 172 4.66 -7.26 -6.02
C LEU A 172 5.30 -8.38 -6.84
N GLU A 173 4.93 -9.64 -6.63
CA GLU A 173 5.36 -10.78 -7.44
C GLU A 173 4.93 -10.69 -8.92
N THR A 174 4.04 -9.77 -9.27
CA THR A 174 3.62 -9.47 -10.65
C THR A 174 4.36 -8.28 -11.27
N VAL A 175 5.08 -7.49 -10.46
CA VAL A 175 5.87 -6.35 -10.92
C VAL A 175 7.14 -6.87 -11.64
N PRO A 176 7.59 -6.26 -12.76
CA PRO A 176 8.69 -6.79 -13.58
C PRO A 176 9.98 -7.07 -12.82
N LEU A 177 10.26 -6.38 -11.71
CA LEU A 177 11.44 -6.62 -10.86
C LEU A 177 11.38 -7.97 -10.11
N TYR A 178 10.19 -8.43 -9.73
CA TYR A 178 10.01 -9.62 -8.89
C TYR A 178 9.28 -10.77 -9.61
N ALA A 179 8.82 -10.56 -10.84
CA ALA A 179 8.14 -11.58 -11.63
C ALA A 179 9.05 -12.79 -11.95
N PRO A 180 8.48 -13.98 -12.19
CA PRO A 180 9.26 -15.17 -12.55
C PRO A 180 10.12 -15.01 -13.81
N ASP A 181 9.67 -14.17 -14.73
CA ASP A 181 10.32 -13.78 -15.99
C ASP A 181 11.11 -12.46 -15.88
N SER A 182 11.40 -12.01 -14.66
CA SER A 182 12.17 -10.79 -14.41
C SER A 182 13.56 -10.81 -15.07
N TYR A 183 14.02 -9.63 -15.45
CA TYR A 183 15.33 -9.38 -16.05
C TYR A 183 16.21 -8.48 -15.15
N PRO A 184 17.54 -8.46 -15.36
CA PRO A 184 18.43 -7.51 -14.70
C PRO A 184 18.03 -6.07 -15.05
N ASN A 185 17.80 -5.24 -14.04
CA ASN A 185 17.42 -3.84 -14.21
C ASN A 185 18.17 -2.96 -13.21
N LEU A 186 17.91 -1.65 -13.22
CA LEU A 186 18.55 -0.67 -12.36
C LEU A 186 18.48 -1.04 -10.86
N TYR A 187 17.38 -1.66 -10.42
CA TYR A 187 17.16 -1.96 -9.00
C TYR A 187 17.84 -3.26 -8.55
N TRP A 188 17.98 -4.24 -9.46
CA TRP A 188 18.74 -5.44 -9.20
C TRP A 188 19.25 -6.10 -10.49
N ASN A 189 20.57 -6.19 -10.63
CA ASN A 189 21.23 -6.77 -11.78
C ASN A 189 22.21 -7.91 -11.44
N ALA A 190 22.31 -8.31 -10.18
CA ALA A 190 23.06 -9.51 -9.81
C ALA A 190 22.25 -10.78 -10.13
N ARG A 191 22.94 -11.89 -10.39
CA ARG A 191 22.31 -13.18 -10.64
C ARG A 191 21.43 -13.59 -9.46
N ARG A 192 20.22 -14.06 -9.77
CA ARG A 192 19.22 -14.54 -8.80
C ARG A 192 18.36 -15.65 -9.38
N ASN A 193 17.68 -16.39 -8.51
CA ASN A 193 16.59 -17.28 -8.91
C ASN A 193 15.28 -16.49 -8.93
N THR A 194 14.82 -16.09 -10.12
CA THR A 194 13.63 -15.24 -10.29
C THR A 194 12.35 -15.94 -9.84
N THR A 195 12.25 -17.26 -9.98
CA THR A 195 11.10 -18.03 -9.50
C THR A 195 11.03 -18.01 -7.97
N GLU A 196 12.16 -18.23 -7.30
CA GLU A 196 12.23 -18.17 -5.84
C GLU A 196 11.92 -16.77 -5.30
N TRP A 197 12.46 -15.73 -5.94
CA TRP A 197 12.15 -14.34 -5.61
C TRP A 197 10.67 -14.02 -5.75
N SER A 198 10.04 -14.43 -6.86
CA SER A 198 8.61 -14.24 -7.08
C SER A 198 7.78 -14.91 -6.00
N VAL A 199 8.08 -16.17 -5.66
CA VAL A 199 7.38 -16.90 -4.59
C VAL A 199 7.59 -16.21 -3.25
N PHE A 200 8.81 -15.83 -2.89
CA PHE A 200 9.09 -15.21 -1.60
C PHE A 200 8.48 -13.80 -1.49
N MET A 201 8.47 -13.03 -2.58
CA MET A 201 7.82 -11.73 -2.64
C MET A 201 6.30 -11.84 -2.41
N ARG A 202 5.66 -12.87 -3.00
CA ARG A 202 4.26 -13.17 -2.71
C ARG A 202 4.06 -13.45 -1.22
N GLU A 203 4.88 -14.31 -0.62
CA GLU A 203 4.74 -14.60 0.82
C GLU A 203 4.91 -13.35 1.70
N LEU A 204 5.88 -12.48 1.39
CA LEU A 204 6.09 -11.22 2.11
C LEU A 204 4.88 -10.28 1.98
N THR A 205 4.38 -10.07 0.75
CA THR A 205 3.26 -9.15 0.51
C THR A 205 1.95 -9.68 1.10
N THR A 206 1.61 -10.95 0.87
CA THR A 206 0.36 -11.53 1.39
C THR A 206 0.37 -11.63 2.91
N SER A 207 1.51 -11.99 3.51
CA SER A 207 1.65 -12.04 4.97
C SER A 207 1.57 -10.65 5.58
N GLY A 208 2.33 -9.68 5.06
CA GLY A 208 2.30 -8.30 5.54
C GLY A 208 0.90 -7.69 5.44
N ASN A 209 0.20 -7.90 4.33
CA ASN A 209 -1.18 -7.42 4.15
C ASN A 209 -2.16 -8.04 5.15
N ALA A 210 -2.07 -9.35 5.38
CA ALA A 210 -2.92 -10.04 6.36
C ALA A 210 -2.63 -9.58 7.79
N ILE A 211 -1.35 -9.42 8.16
CA ILE A 211 -0.93 -8.90 9.46
C ILE A 211 -1.43 -7.47 9.66
N ALA A 212 -1.25 -6.59 8.67
CA ALA A 212 -1.70 -5.20 8.73
C ALA A 212 -3.21 -5.13 8.98
N ARG A 213 -4.00 -5.91 8.22
CA ARG A 213 -5.45 -5.97 8.39
C ARG A 213 -5.84 -6.38 9.81
N LEU A 214 -5.23 -7.43 10.35
CA LEU A 214 -5.52 -7.89 11.72
C LEU A 214 -5.09 -6.85 12.76
N GLN A 215 -3.92 -6.24 12.62
CA GLN A 215 -3.44 -5.19 13.52
C GLN A 215 -4.34 -3.95 13.49
N LEU A 216 -4.82 -3.51 12.32
CA LEU A 216 -5.77 -2.40 12.19
C LEU A 216 -7.11 -2.73 12.85
N GLN A 217 -7.62 -3.96 12.68
CA GLN A 217 -8.84 -4.42 13.35
C GLN A 217 -8.69 -4.45 14.88
N LEU A 218 -7.52 -4.83 15.39
CA LEU A 218 -7.22 -4.82 16.82
C LEU A 218 -7.01 -3.40 17.35
N LEU A 219 -6.46 -2.50 16.55
CA LEU A 219 -6.22 -1.11 16.92
C LEU A 219 -7.51 -0.29 16.96
N ALA A 220 -8.42 -0.49 16.00
CA ALA A 220 -9.60 0.34 15.81
C ALA A 220 -10.47 0.56 17.08
N PRO A 221 -10.77 -0.45 17.92
CA PRO A 221 -11.53 -0.25 19.16
C PRO A 221 -10.86 0.69 20.17
N SER A 222 -9.54 0.88 20.10
CA SER A 222 -8.80 1.78 20.99
C SER A 222 -8.85 3.25 20.56
N LEU A 223 -9.18 3.53 19.29
CA LEU A 223 -9.14 4.87 18.70
C LEU A 223 -10.50 5.57 18.79
N LYS A 224 -10.82 6.11 19.97
CA LYS A 224 -12.10 6.77 20.23
C LYS A 224 -12.35 7.93 19.27
N GLY A 225 -13.48 7.86 18.57
CA GLY A 225 -13.91 8.89 17.62
C GLY A 225 -13.07 8.95 16.33
N ALA A 226 -12.26 7.92 16.06
CA ALA A 226 -11.54 7.79 14.80
C ALA A 226 -12.15 6.70 13.91
N HIS A 227 -11.85 6.80 12.62
CA HIS A 227 -12.27 5.87 11.58
C HIS A 227 -11.04 5.42 10.80
N ILE A 228 -10.93 4.11 10.57
CA ILE A 228 -9.90 3.51 9.73
C ILE A 228 -10.59 2.80 8.58
N GLY A 229 -10.27 3.21 7.35
CA GLY A 229 -10.53 2.45 6.14
C GLY A 229 -9.28 1.67 5.71
N LEU A 230 -9.47 0.45 5.22
CA LEU A 230 -8.45 -0.29 4.47
C LEU A 230 -8.84 -0.22 2.99
N PHE A 231 -8.03 0.44 2.18
CA PHE A 231 -8.16 0.40 0.73
C PHE A 231 -7.31 -0.76 0.20
N ASP A 232 -7.97 -1.72 -0.43
CA ASP A 232 -7.36 -2.97 -0.89
C ASP A 232 -6.69 -2.80 -2.26
N SER A 233 -5.58 -2.07 -2.27
CA SER A 233 -4.71 -1.91 -3.44
C SER A 233 -4.22 -3.25 -3.97
N HIS A 234 -4.02 -4.25 -3.10
CA HIS A 234 -3.64 -5.60 -3.52
C HIS A 234 -4.68 -6.21 -4.47
N SER A 235 -5.94 -6.27 -4.05
CA SER A 235 -7.01 -6.82 -4.88
C SER A 235 -7.26 -5.97 -6.13
N LEU A 236 -7.13 -4.64 -6.05
CA LEU A 236 -7.28 -3.75 -7.20
C LEU A 236 -6.25 -4.06 -8.30
N PHE A 237 -4.97 -4.13 -7.95
CA PHE A 237 -3.90 -4.41 -8.91
C PHE A 237 -3.93 -5.86 -9.41
N ALA A 238 -4.31 -6.82 -8.56
CA ALA A 238 -4.56 -8.18 -9.00
C ALA A 238 -5.68 -8.25 -10.05
N ASP A 239 -6.72 -7.42 -9.91
CA ASP A 239 -7.81 -7.37 -10.87
C ASP A 239 -7.42 -6.66 -12.17
N MET A 240 -6.62 -5.59 -12.09
CA MET A 240 -6.02 -4.93 -13.25
C MET A 240 -5.14 -5.91 -14.04
N TYR A 241 -4.31 -6.70 -13.36
CA TYR A 241 -3.47 -7.71 -13.98
C TYR A 241 -4.30 -8.80 -14.68
N ALA A 242 -5.37 -9.27 -14.04
CA ALA A 242 -6.22 -10.34 -14.59
C ALA A 242 -7.19 -9.85 -15.69
N ARG A 243 -7.61 -8.58 -15.65
CA ARG A 243 -8.63 -8.00 -16.52
C ARG A 243 -8.25 -6.58 -16.97
N PRO A 244 -7.10 -6.40 -17.66
CA PRO A 244 -6.57 -5.08 -18.00
C PRO A 244 -7.52 -4.25 -18.85
N GLN A 245 -8.36 -4.89 -19.67
CA GLN A 245 -9.35 -4.22 -20.53
C GLN A 245 -10.41 -3.41 -19.79
N LEU A 246 -10.56 -3.60 -18.46
CA LEU A 246 -11.48 -2.83 -17.65
C LEU A 246 -10.86 -1.53 -17.12
N TYR A 247 -9.54 -1.39 -17.17
CA TYR A 247 -8.78 -0.36 -16.47
C TYR A 247 -7.87 0.44 -17.40
N LEU A 248 -7.24 -0.22 -18.36
CA LEU A 248 -6.30 0.40 -19.29
C LEU A 248 -7.04 0.95 -20.50
N ASN A 249 -6.76 2.20 -20.87
CA ASN A 249 -7.38 2.90 -22.00
C ASN A 249 -6.61 2.69 -23.32
N GLY A 250 -5.87 1.59 -23.39
CA GLY A 250 -4.76 1.34 -24.29
C GLY A 250 -5.01 1.64 -25.77
N THR A 251 -4.00 2.22 -26.41
CA THR A 251 -3.93 2.44 -27.86
C THR A 251 -3.36 1.25 -28.64
N GLY A 252 -2.89 0.21 -27.95
CA GLY A 252 -2.40 -1.05 -28.51
C GLY A 252 -2.78 -2.27 -27.64
N PRO A 253 -2.15 -3.44 -27.87
CA PRO A 253 -2.42 -4.64 -27.08
C PRO A 253 -2.04 -4.47 -25.61
N PHE A 254 -2.93 -4.84 -24.70
CA PHE A 254 -2.65 -4.75 -23.26
C PHE A 254 -1.43 -5.58 -22.84
N ASN A 255 -0.58 -4.99 -21.99
CA ASN A 255 0.60 -5.62 -21.44
C ASN A 255 0.65 -5.47 -19.91
N VAL A 256 0.61 -6.61 -19.21
CA VAL A 256 0.62 -6.65 -17.74
C VAL A 256 1.89 -7.30 -17.17
N THR A 257 2.84 -7.71 -18.02
CA THR A 257 4.08 -8.40 -17.60
C THR A 257 5.33 -7.59 -17.90
N GLY A 258 5.31 -6.76 -18.95
CA GLY A 258 6.37 -5.82 -19.28
C GLY A 258 6.17 -4.45 -18.62
N ALA A 259 7.16 -3.57 -18.81
CA ALA A 259 7.10 -2.16 -18.40
C ALA A 259 7.01 -1.25 -19.63
N SER A 260 6.27 -0.16 -19.50
CA SER A 260 6.13 0.88 -20.53
C SER A 260 7.46 1.62 -20.77
N HIS A 261 8.30 1.72 -19.74
CA HIS A 261 9.71 2.09 -19.84
C HIS A 261 10.57 0.99 -19.22
N ALA A 262 11.35 0.28 -20.04
CA ALA A 262 12.16 -0.85 -19.59
C ALA A 262 13.65 -0.61 -19.87
N CYS A 263 14.48 -0.54 -18.82
CA CYS A 263 15.94 -0.53 -18.94
C CYS A 263 16.52 -1.89 -18.52
N VAL A 264 17.10 -2.60 -19.48
CA VAL A 264 17.75 -3.91 -19.26
C VAL A 264 19.25 -3.71 -19.03
N PHE A 265 19.76 -4.23 -17.93
CA PHE A 265 21.18 -4.17 -17.56
C PHE A 265 21.88 -5.50 -17.87
N GLN A 266 23.19 -5.47 -18.02
CA GLN A 266 24.02 -6.68 -17.96
C GLN A 266 24.20 -7.13 -16.51
N GLU A 267 24.51 -8.42 -16.33
CA GLU A 267 24.76 -8.96 -15.00
C GLU A 267 25.94 -8.23 -14.34
N ASN A 268 25.71 -7.67 -13.14
CA ASN A 268 26.67 -6.87 -12.38
C ASN A 268 27.20 -5.60 -13.09
N GLU A 269 26.44 -5.06 -14.06
CA GLU A 269 26.70 -3.72 -14.62
C GLU A 269 26.67 -2.65 -13.51
N SER A 270 27.33 -1.51 -13.70
CA SER A 270 27.22 -0.42 -12.73
C SER A 270 25.80 0.12 -12.73
N GLN A 271 25.19 0.31 -11.55
CA GLN A 271 23.89 0.98 -11.44
C GLN A 271 23.97 2.49 -11.78
N HIS A 272 25.17 3.02 -12.03
CA HIS A 272 25.36 4.35 -12.60
C HIS A 272 25.31 4.38 -14.13
N ASP A 273 25.34 3.22 -14.78
CA ASP A 273 25.14 3.11 -16.22
C ASP A 273 23.64 3.21 -16.55
N LYS A 274 23.33 3.47 -17.82
CA LYS A 274 21.94 3.68 -18.25
C LYS A 274 21.19 2.37 -18.53
N GLY A 275 21.91 1.25 -18.70
CA GLY A 275 21.35 0.05 -19.31
C GLY A 275 20.89 0.28 -20.75
N ASN A 276 20.27 -0.74 -21.34
CA ASN A 276 19.59 -0.64 -22.64
C ASN A 276 18.10 -0.36 -22.41
N CYS A 277 17.69 0.90 -22.59
CA CYS A 277 16.33 1.34 -22.34
C CYS A 277 15.47 1.33 -23.60
N THR A 278 14.22 0.90 -23.45
CA THR A 278 13.19 0.92 -24.49
C THR A 278 11.90 1.49 -23.93
N ASP A 279 11.30 2.41 -24.67
CA ASP A 279 9.96 2.94 -24.42
C ASP A 279 8.93 2.22 -25.29
N ALA A 280 7.81 1.84 -24.70
CA ALA A 280 6.66 1.33 -25.43
C ALA A 280 6.01 2.44 -26.27
N PRO A 281 5.56 2.16 -27.50
CA PRO A 281 4.86 3.15 -28.32
C PRO A 281 3.45 3.47 -27.81
N ASP A 282 2.87 2.59 -27.00
CA ASP A 282 1.51 2.60 -26.45
C ASP A 282 1.54 2.43 -24.91
N PRO A 283 2.16 3.37 -24.16
CA PRO A 283 2.35 3.24 -22.71
C PRO A 283 1.02 3.16 -21.94
N ASP A 284 -0.07 3.66 -22.51
CA ASP A 284 -1.42 3.57 -21.97
C ASP A 284 -2.02 2.14 -22.01
N SER A 285 -1.35 1.20 -22.68
CA SER A 285 -1.71 -0.22 -22.73
C SER A 285 -0.97 -1.05 -21.67
N TYR A 286 -0.09 -0.43 -20.87
CA TYR A 286 0.74 -1.11 -19.89
C TYR A 286 0.25 -0.90 -18.46
N LEU A 287 0.37 -1.94 -17.63
CA LEU A 287 0.14 -1.84 -16.18
C LEU A 287 1.37 -1.32 -15.43
N TRP A 288 2.58 -1.58 -15.95
CA TRP A 288 3.86 -1.25 -15.31
C TRP A 288 4.73 -0.32 -16.16
#